data_AF-A0A520IGC0-F1
#
_entry.id   AF-A0A520IGC0-F1
#
_cell.length_a   1.000
_cell.length_b   1.000
_cell.length_c   1.000
_cell.angle_alpha   90.00
_cell.angle_beta   90.00
_cell.angle_gamma   90.00
#
_symmetry.space_group_name_H-M   'P 1'
#
loop_
_entity.id
_entity.type
_entity.pdbx_description
1 polymer ?
#
loop_
_entity_poly.entity_id
_entity_poly.type
_entity_poly.pdbx_seq_one_letter_code
_entity_poly.pdbx_strand_id
1 'polypeptide(L)'
;MHCEYHVSLISNHVLFEGLHFSRFDTVFQVVCNEFGTIMADEELRPFALKMFPVCEPLFEAYQLADDFAYSYEFDKLYTKLTGTIAIWITENGL
;
A
#
# COMPACT_ATOMS: atom_id res chain seq x y z
N MET A 1 -38.33 -7.62 -2.73
CA MET A 1 -36.91 -8.04 -2.85
C MET A 1 -36.10 -6.78 -3.08
N HIS A 2 -35.74 -6.11 -1.99
CA HIS A 2 -34.85 -4.96 -1.94
C HIS A 2 -34.06 -5.21 -0.65
N CYS A 3 -32.92 -5.87 -0.78
CA CYS A 3 -31.97 -5.98 0.33
C CYS A 3 -31.13 -4.71 0.27
N GLU A 4 -31.48 -3.75 1.11
CA GLU A 4 -30.61 -2.64 1.45
C GLU A 4 -29.40 -3.22 2.20
N TYR A 5 -28.29 -3.37 1.47
CA TYR A 5 -27.01 -3.75 2.04
C TYR A 5 -26.44 -2.51 2.73
N HIS A 6 -26.92 -2.27 3.95
CA HIS A 6 -26.20 -1.48 4.95
C HIS A 6 -24.91 -2.24 5.30
N VAL A 7 -23.88 -2.16 4.47
CA VAL A 7 -22.53 -2.50 4.90
C VAL A 7 -21.91 -1.25 5.50
N SER A 8 -21.91 -1.28 6.83
CA SER A 8 -20.99 -0.62 7.74
C SER A 8 -19.87 0.16 7.05
N LEU A 9 -20.04 1.48 6.96
CA LEU A 9 -19.01 2.46 6.59
C LEU A 9 -17.83 2.54 7.57
N ILE A 10 -17.62 1.58 8.46
CA ILE A 10 -16.56 1.65 9.47
C ILE A 10 -16.07 0.24 9.77
N SER A 11 -15.15 -0.28 8.96
CA SER A 11 -14.27 -1.36 9.40
C SER A 11 -13.00 -1.48 8.55
N ASN A 12 -12.22 -0.39 8.44
CA ASN A 12 -10.80 -0.48 8.06
C ASN A 12 -9.93 0.62 8.70
N HIS A 13 -10.38 1.22 9.81
CA HIS A 13 -9.59 2.18 10.60
C HIS A 13 -9.13 1.59 11.94
N VAL A 14 -8.93 0.27 12.03
CA VAL A 14 -8.41 -0.38 13.23
C VAL A 14 -7.33 -1.39 12.85
N LEU A 15 -6.16 -0.88 12.46
CA LEU A 15 -4.91 -1.64 12.57
C LEU A 15 -3.67 -0.72 12.66
N PHE A 16 -3.81 0.44 13.31
CA PHE A 16 -2.65 1.33 13.59
C PHE A 16 -2.32 1.40 15.09
N GLU A 17 -2.78 0.44 15.89
CA GLU A 17 -2.28 0.30 17.26
C GLU A 17 -0.99 -0.54 17.27
N GLY A 18 0.12 0.13 16.92
CA GLY A 18 1.41 -0.10 17.58
C GLY A 18 2.38 -1.15 17.05
N LEU A 19 2.51 -1.39 15.74
CA LEU A 19 3.47 -2.38 15.22
C LEU A 19 4.45 -1.76 14.22
N HIS A 20 5.73 -2.02 14.47
CA HIS A 20 6.91 -1.67 13.69
C HIS A 20 6.66 -1.40 12.20
N PHE A 21 7.39 -0.43 11.65
CA PHE A 21 7.39 -0.17 10.22
C PHE A 21 7.60 -1.47 9.42
N SER A 22 6.58 -1.87 8.67
CA SER A 22 6.59 -3.07 7.84
C SER A 22 6.68 -2.67 6.38
N ARG A 23 7.76 -3.13 5.72
CA ARG A 23 8.02 -2.85 4.30
C ARG A 23 6.88 -3.37 3.42
N PHE A 24 6.46 -4.61 3.65
CA PHE A 24 5.38 -5.22 2.87
C PHE A 24 4.04 -4.53 3.12
N ASP A 25 3.69 -4.26 4.38
CA ASP A 25 2.41 -3.61 4.69
C ASP A 25 2.35 -2.19 4.11
N THR A 26 3.49 -1.49 4.05
CA THR A 26 3.59 -0.20 3.36
C THR A 26 3.33 -0.33 1.86
N VAL A 27 3.92 -1.33 1.18
CA VAL A 27 3.64 -1.58 -0.25
C VAL A 27 2.16 -1.93 -0.45
N PHE A 28 1.61 -2.81 0.38
CA PHE A 28 0.21 -3.21 0.29
C PHE A 28 -0.74 -2.03 0.53
N GLN A 29 -0.44 -1.18 1.51
CA GLN A 29 -1.19 0.05 1.75
C GLN A 29 -1.17 1.00 0.55
N VAL A 30 -0.02 1.20 -0.09
CA VAL A 30 0.08 2.02 -1.32
C VAL A 30 -0.78 1.41 -2.43
N VAL A 31 -0.72 0.09 -2.63
CA VAL A 31 -1.54 -0.60 -3.64
C VAL A 31 -3.04 -0.40 -3.38
N CYS A 32 -3.48 -0.63 -2.14
CA CYS A 32 -4.89 -0.44 -1.77
C CYS A 32 -5.37 1.00 -1.94
N ASN A 33 -4.59 1.97 -1.46
CA ASN A 33 -5.02 3.37 -1.44
C ASN A 33 -4.99 4.02 -2.82
N GLU A 34 -3.94 3.76 -3.60
CA GLU A 34 -3.68 4.48 -4.85
C GLU A 34 -4.22 3.73 -6.08
N PHE A 35 -4.30 2.40 -6.00
CA PHE A 35 -4.65 1.55 -7.15
C PHE A 35 -5.85 0.64 -6.89
N GLY A 36 -6.48 0.72 -5.71
CA GLY A 36 -7.66 -0.10 -5.37
C GLY A 36 -8.90 0.15 -6.23
N THR A 37 -8.94 1.26 -6.97
CA THR A 37 -10.05 1.57 -7.88
C THR A 37 -9.89 0.94 -9.28
N ILE A 38 -8.71 0.41 -9.60
CA ILE A 38 -8.39 -0.13 -10.93
C ILE A 38 -8.15 -1.66 -10.92
N MET A 39 -8.20 -2.31 -9.76
CA MET A 39 -8.05 -3.76 -9.61
C MET A 39 -9.09 -4.31 -8.62
N ALA A 40 -9.44 -5.60 -8.74
CA ALA A 40 -10.37 -6.22 -7.80
C ALA A 40 -9.72 -6.43 -6.42
N ASP A 41 -10.53 -6.46 -5.35
CA ASP A 41 -10.05 -6.67 -3.98
C ASP A 41 -9.19 -7.94 -3.83
N GLU A 42 -9.54 -9.00 -4.55
CA GLU A 42 -8.81 -10.27 -4.57
C GLU A 42 -7.45 -10.19 -5.28
N GLU A 43 -7.24 -9.19 -6.13
CA GLU A 43 -6.00 -8.95 -6.89
C GLU A 43 -5.02 -8.04 -6.14
N LEU A 44 -5.50 -7.23 -5.17
CA LEU A 44 -4.68 -6.27 -4.42
C LEU A 44 -3.46 -6.92 -3.75
N ARG A 45 -3.70 -8.01 -3.01
CA ARG A 45 -2.63 -8.69 -2.26
C ARG A 45 -1.65 -9.45 -3.17
N PRO A 46 -2.11 -10.23 -4.16
CA PRO A 46 -1.22 -10.79 -5.19
C PRO A 46 -0.38 -9.73 -5.91
N PHE A 47 -0.98 -8.60 -6.26
CA PHE A 47 -0.28 -7.52 -6.94
C PHE A 47 0.77 -6.86 -6.03
N ALA A 48 0.45 -6.60 -4.75
CA ALA A 48 1.42 -6.09 -3.78
C ALA A 48 2.61 -7.06 -3.58
N LEU A 49 2.37 -8.38 -3.57
CA LEU A 49 3.44 -9.38 -3.51
C LEU A 49 4.35 -9.33 -4.75
N LYS A 50 3.77 -9.10 -5.94
CA LYS A 50 4.50 -8.93 -7.20
C LYS A 50 5.34 -7.64 -7.21
N MET A 51 4.80 -6.56 -6.63
CA MET A 51 5.48 -5.27 -6.55
C MET A 51 6.52 -5.19 -5.42
N PHE A 52 6.37 -5.99 -4.36
CA PHE A 52 7.29 -5.99 -3.24
C PHE A 52 8.78 -6.10 -3.64
N PRO A 53 9.23 -7.05 -4.48
CA PRO A 53 10.63 -7.12 -4.90
C PRO A 53 11.07 -5.94 -5.78
N VAL A 54 10.15 -5.30 -6.52
CA VAL A 54 10.46 -4.09 -7.31
C VAL A 54 10.66 -2.89 -6.40
N CYS A 55 9.87 -2.81 -5.33
CA CYS A 55 9.89 -1.72 -4.36
C CYS A 55 10.93 -1.91 -3.25
N GLU A 56 11.40 -3.14 -3.00
CA GLU A 56 12.32 -3.48 -1.90
C GLU A 56 13.57 -2.57 -1.87
N PRO A 57 14.26 -2.28 -2.99
CA PRO A 57 15.45 -1.42 -2.98
C PRO A 57 15.16 0.02 -2.52
N LEU A 58 13.91 0.49 -2.63
CA LEU A 58 13.56 1.86 -2.22
C LEU A 58 13.64 2.04 -0.70
N PHE A 59 13.45 0.95 0.06
CA PHE A 59 13.52 0.97 1.52
C PHE A 59 14.96 1.10 2.03
N GLU A 60 15.96 0.67 1.25
CA GLU A 60 17.38 0.71 1.65
C GLU A 60 17.91 2.14 1.83
N ALA A 61 17.25 3.12 1.20
CA ALA A 61 17.59 4.53 1.33
C ALA A 61 17.15 5.17 2.66
N TYR A 62 16.46 4.43 3.53
CA TYR A 62 15.83 4.97 4.72
C TYR A 62 16.23 4.22 6.00
N GLN A 63 16.35 4.98 7.09
CA GLN A 63 16.47 4.39 8.43
C GLN A 63 15.06 4.12 8.96
N LEU A 64 14.63 2.86 8.85
CA LEU A 64 13.29 2.42 9.24
C LEU A 64 13.20 2.21 10.75
N ALA A 65 13.08 3.32 11.49
CA ALA A 65 12.80 3.31 12.93
C ALA A 65 11.30 3.13 13.21
N ASP A 66 10.94 2.85 14.46
CA ASP A 66 9.56 2.58 14.87
C ASP A 66 8.61 3.78 14.64
N ASP A 67 9.15 5.01 14.68
CA ASP A 67 8.43 6.25 14.43
C ASP A 67 8.51 6.71 12.96
N PHE A 68 9.15 5.94 12.08
CA PHE A 68 9.39 6.31 10.68
C PHE A 68 8.09 6.70 9.96
N ALA A 69 6.99 6.00 10.22
CA ALA A 69 5.68 6.27 9.62
C ALA A 69 5.12 7.67 9.92
N TYR A 70 5.64 8.36 10.93
CA TYR A 70 5.26 9.73 11.29
C TYR A 70 6.26 10.78 10.80
N SER A 71 7.29 10.36 10.05
CA SER A 71 8.36 11.22 9.56
C SER A 71 8.08 11.73 8.15
N TYR A 72 8.68 12.88 7.80
CA TYR A 72 8.67 13.40 6.42
C TYR A 72 9.34 12.44 5.41
N GLU A 73 10.24 11.57 5.87
CA GLU A 73 10.87 10.57 5.00
C GLU A 73 9.87 9.48 4.58
N PHE A 74 8.84 9.23 5.38
CA PHE A 74 7.75 8.34 4.99
C PHE A 74 6.96 8.90 3.82
N ASP A 75 6.60 10.19 3.82
CA ASP A 75 5.89 10.82 2.69
C ASP A 75 6.68 10.69 1.38
N LYS A 76 8.01 10.84 1.46
CA LYS A 76 8.90 10.63 0.31
C LYS A 76 8.92 9.18 -0.15
N LEU A 77 9.02 8.24 0.79
CA LEU A 77 8.97 6.81 0.47
C LEU A 77 7.63 6.46 -0.18
N TYR A 78 6.51 6.90 0.39
CA TYR A 78 5.16 6.71 -0.14
C TYR A 78 5.07 7.21 -1.58
N THR A 79 5.52 8.44 -1.84
CA THR A 79 5.54 9.03 -3.19
C THR A 79 6.37 8.21 -4.18
N LYS A 80 7.56 7.72 -3.75
CA LYS A 80 8.42 6.88 -4.60
C LYS A 80 7.79 5.52 -4.89
N LEU A 81 7.13 4.91 -3.90
CA LEU A 81 6.42 3.64 -4.07
C LEU A 81 5.28 3.80 -5.08
N THR A 82 4.43 4.82 -4.91
CA THR A 82 3.33 5.11 -5.85
C THR A 82 3.85 5.33 -7.26
N GLY A 83 4.88 6.15 -7.44
CA GLY A 83 5.48 6.41 -8.75
C GLY A 83 6.07 5.15 -9.39
N THR A 84 6.78 4.33 -8.62
CA THR A 84 7.38 3.08 -9.11
C THR A 84 6.33 2.08 -9.56
N ILE A 85 5.26 1.92 -8.78
CA ILE A 85 4.14 1.04 -9.13
C ILE A 85 3.40 1.56 -10.37
N ALA A 86 3.13 2.86 -10.46
CA ALA A 86 2.48 3.45 -11.63
C ALA A 86 3.30 3.26 -12.92
N ILE A 87 4.63 3.43 -12.84
CA ILE A 87 5.53 3.16 -13.97
C ILE A 87 5.49 1.69 -14.33
N TRP A 88 5.58 0.80 -13.34
CA TRP A 88 5.56 -0.64 -13.58
C TRP A 88 4.27 -1.09 -14.29
N ILE A 89 3.10 -0.58 -13.87
CA ILE A 89 1.80 -0.83 -14.52
C ILE A 89 1.79 -0.27 -15.94
N THR A 90 2.35 0.91 -16.16
CA THR A 90 2.40 1.53 -17.50
C THR A 90 3.23 0.68 -18.48
N GLU A 91 4.31 0.07 -18.00
CA GLU A 91 5.22 -0.73 -18.82
C GLU A 91 4.75 -2.18 -19.01
N ASN A 92 4.06 -2.76 -18.03
CA ASN A 92 3.75 -4.20 -18.01
C ASN A 92 2.24 -4.51 -18.06
N GLY A 93 1.38 -3.52 -17.90
CA GLY A 93 -0.05 -3.72 -17.63
C GLY A 93 -0.31 -4.22 -16.20
N LEU A 94 -1.58 -4.49 -15.90
CA LEU A 94 -2.00 -5.17 -14.66
C LEU A 94 -1.80 -6.70 -14.81
#